data_AF-A0A0G0GCP2-F1
#
_entry.id   AF-A0A0G0GCP2-F1
#
_cell.length_a   1.000
_cell.length_b   1.000
_cell.length_c   1.000
_cell.angle_alpha   90.00
_cell.angle_beta   90.00
_cell.angle_gamma   90.00
#
_symmetry.space_group_name_H-M   'P 1'
#
loop_
_entity.id
_entity.type
_entity.pdbx_description
1 polymer ?
#
loop_
_entity_poly.entity_id
_entity_poly.type
_entity_poly.pdbx_seq_one_letter_code
_entity_poly.pdbx_strand_id
1 'polypeptide(L)'
;MKWLFIVNNSSCFPEFFAKLAEQAIEQGDECLIAMNSKIIEFTKKKIFSDKAKFISRVDWCVKNYKPGQKEFGNLSWKEFFPTFDRYKPSGFFGYNNSFNVISQTYQFFEFLFLQEKPDVIIGEPPAGLFHEIAYNFCKINNAPYFGLGNSRFEGRLDIYDSEFTFSKYEKTFKEIRNEDISVKEKEFAQNFIEKFITHESLPSYFNLGMAGNYLTQLSILKHYIKRIKEAGPFLLRCFFRSKKFKNFDYETEIALRYALTTPWKAEKRKLKILFQKNVFSKISDNDNFFFYPLQGPPEASTSIWATYYSDQLTTIKNIAFALPFPYKLYVKEHPGCVGLRSGSFYKKLKELPNVVLISPRENVGQIVKKSAAVITLTSTVGMESALAGKTTYVLGSASYFFHPACQKIKNFEELKNKMRNDLINKPNIDGLEDINCRFIISCLRNTINGSIILAGQKEDTNDYKLIYLELRNAFRTNLL
;
A
#
# COMPACT_ATOMS: atom_id res chain seq x y z
N MET A 1 25.94 14.66 5.41
CA MET A 1 25.00 14.10 4.42
C MET A 1 23.72 14.91 4.48
N LYS A 2 23.05 15.10 3.36
CA LYS A 2 21.83 15.92 3.24
C LYS A 2 20.61 15.03 3.06
N TRP A 3 19.79 14.94 4.10
CA TRP A 3 18.59 14.13 4.16
C TRP A 3 17.37 14.95 3.79
N LEU A 4 16.61 14.51 2.79
CA LEU A 4 15.32 15.10 2.44
C LEU A 4 14.18 14.20 2.91
N PHE A 5 13.45 14.64 3.94
CA PHE A 5 12.23 13.99 4.40
C PHE A 5 11.02 14.58 3.67
N ILE A 6 10.30 13.74 2.92
CA ILE A 6 9.06 14.12 2.25
C ILE A 6 7.86 13.72 3.11
N VAL A 7 7.15 14.73 3.60
CA VAL A 7 6.08 14.56 4.58
C VAL A 7 4.74 14.81 3.92
N ASN A 8 3.85 13.83 4.03
CA ASN A 8 2.43 13.94 3.64
C ASN A 8 1.53 13.84 4.89
N ASN A 9 0.21 13.74 4.70
CA ASN A 9 -0.77 13.65 5.80
C ASN A 9 -1.03 12.20 6.28
N SER A 10 -0.07 11.30 6.12
CA SER A 10 -0.18 9.92 6.61
C SER A 10 -0.09 9.84 8.14
N SER A 11 -0.74 8.84 8.72
CA SER A 11 -0.72 8.61 10.17
C SER A 11 0.65 8.10 10.64
N CYS A 12 1.15 8.63 11.75
CA CYS A 12 2.39 8.23 12.45
C CYS A 12 3.72 8.47 11.69
N PHE A 13 3.69 8.56 10.35
CA PHE A 13 4.87 8.87 9.54
C PHE A 13 5.52 10.22 9.88
N PRO A 14 4.77 11.35 10.02
CA PRO A 14 5.36 12.61 10.41
C PRO A 14 6.07 12.54 11.77
N GLU A 15 5.46 11.85 12.75
CA GLU A 15 6.05 11.64 14.08
C GLU A 15 7.34 10.82 14.00
N PHE A 16 7.34 9.74 13.22
CA PHE A 16 8.52 8.89 13.00
C PHE A 16 9.65 9.67 12.30
N PHE A 17 9.33 10.41 11.23
CA PHE A 17 10.32 11.22 10.50
C PHE A 17 10.86 12.37 11.33
N ALA A 18 10.08 12.96 12.23
CA ALA A 18 10.57 14.01 13.11
C ALA A 18 11.66 13.51 14.04
N LYS A 19 11.46 12.35 14.69
CA LYS A 19 12.44 11.72 15.59
C LYS A 19 13.67 11.22 14.84
N LEU A 20 13.48 10.65 13.65
CA LEU A 20 14.59 10.23 12.79
C LEU A 20 15.42 11.43 12.28
N ALA A 21 14.76 12.52 11.89
CA ALA A 21 15.44 13.76 11.47
C ALA A 21 16.22 14.41 12.62
N GLU A 22 15.69 14.36 13.85
CA GLU A 22 16.39 14.80 15.05
C GLU A 22 17.69 14.01 15.27
N GLN A 23 17.65 12.68 15.14
CA GLN A 23 18.86 11.85 15.21
C GLN A 23 19.87 12.20 14.12
N ALA A 24 19.43 12.43 12.88
CA ALA A 24 20.34 12.85 11.82
C ALA A 24 21.01 14.22 12.13
N ILE A 25 20.26 15.18 12.68
CA ILE A 25 20.80 16.49 13.09
C ILE A 25 21.81 16.35 14.23
N GLU A 26 21.54 15.50 15.22
CA GLU A 26 22.46 15.24 16.34
C GLU A 26 23.79 14.64 15.86
N GLN A 27 23.77 13.88 14.77
CA GLN A 27 24.96 13.31 14.13
C GLN A 27 25.64 14.26 13.13
N GLY A 28 25.20 15.52 13.05
CA GLY A 28 25.81 16.56 12.22
C GLY A 28 25.39 16.54 10.74
N ASP A 29 24.34 15.81 10.38
CA ASP A 29 23.78 15.85 9.03
C ASP A 29 22.81 17.03 8.82
N GLU A 30 22.65 17.45 7.57
CA GLU A 30 21.69 18.47 7.16
C GLU A 30 20.34 17.82 6.87
N CYS A 31 19.26 18.33 7.48
CA CYS A 31 17.90 17.81 7.29
C CYS A 31 16.99 18.84 6.63
N LEU A 32 16.39 18.45 5.50
CA LEU A 32 15.35 19.19 4.80
C LEU A 32 14.01 18.49 4.95
N ILE A 33 12.96 19.25 5.25
CA ILE A 33 11.60 18.74 5.40
C ILE A 33 10.73 19.35 4.30
N ALA A 34 10.41 18.56 3.27
CA ALA A 34 9.50 18.96 2.20
C ALA A 34 8.06 18.61 2.56
N MET A 35 7.23 19.64 2.75
CA MET A 35 5.82 19.49 3.13
C MET A 35 4.93 19.65 1.91
N ASN A 36 4.11 18.63 1.65
CA ASN A 36 3.32 18.55 0.42
C ASN A 36 2.09 19.49 0.40
N SER A 37 1.51 19.81 1.56
CA SER A 37 0.25 20.56 1.66
C SER A 37 0.17 21.41 2.92
N LYS A 38 -0.68 22.45 2.90
CA LYS A 38 -0.88 23.35 4.05
C LYS A 38 -1.47 22.63 5.26
N ILE A 39 -2.24 21.57 5.03
CA ILE A 39 -2.72 20.72 6.12
C ILE A 39 -1.59 20.17 6.98
N ILE A 40 -0.52 19.70 6.34
CA ILE A 40 0.65 19.14 7.02
C ILE A 40 1.43 20.25 7.71
N GLU A 41 1.64 21.38 7.05
CA GLU A 41 2.35 22.51 7.66
C GLU A 41 1.68 22.98 8.96
N PHE A 42 0.36 23.13 8.96
CA PHE A 42 -0.36 23.62 10.14
C PHE A 42 -0.46 22.59 11.26
N THR A 43 -0.42 21.29 10.94
CA THR A 43 -0.67 20.24 11.94
C THR A 43 0.61 19.55 12.41
N LYS A 44 1.61 19.39 11.53
CA LYS A 44 2.81 18.58 11.74
C LYS A 44 4.11 19.39 11.74
N LYS A 45 4.16 20.64 11.29
CA LYS A 45 5.44 21.38 11.31
C LYS A 45 6.07 21.47 12.70
N LYS A 46 5.23 21.70 13.72
CA LYS A 46 5.65 21.88 15.12
C LYS A 46 6.30 20.66 15.80
N ILE A 47 6.21 19.46 15.20
CA ILE A 47 6.82 18.26 15.79
C ILE A 47 8.27 18.07 15.30
N PHE A 48 8.69 18.76 14.24
CA PHE A 48 10.06 18.72 13.74
C PHE A 48 10.92 19.77 14.43
N SER A 49 12.21 19.50 14.56
CA SER A 49 13.20 20.44 15.11
C SER A 49 13.29 21.72 14.27
N ASP A 50 13.41 22.88 14.93
CA ASP A 50 13.64 24.17 14.26
C ASP A 50 15.01 24.26 13.57
N LYS A 51 15.93 23.34 13.88
CA LYS A 51 17.22 23.19 13.19
C LYS A 51 17.07 22.63 11.77
N ALA A 52 15.94 22.00 11.46
CA ALA A 52 15.68 21.48 10.12
C ALA A 52 15.23 22.59 9.15
N LYS A 53 15.63 22.49 7.89
CA LYS A 53 15.20 23.42 6.84
C LYS A 53 13.84 22.99 6.27
N PHE A 54 12.81 23.83 6.42
CA PHE A 54 11.47 23.54 5.92
C PHE A 54 11.23 24.11 4.52
N ILE A 55 10.69 23.29 3.63
CA ILE A 55 10.29 23.70 2.28
C ILE A 55 8.82 23.34 2.06
N SER A 56 7.99 24.37 1.89
CA SER A 56 6.57 24.22 1.55
C SER A 56 6.40 24.10 0.04
N ARG A 57 5.86 22.97 -0.43
CA ARG A 57 5.48 22.83 -1.85
C ARG A 57 4.48 23.91 -2.25
N VAL A 58 3.47 24.15 -1.41
CA VAL A 58 2.39 25.09 -1.71
C VAL A 58 2.91 26.53 -1.82
N ASP A 59 3.70 27.00 -0.84
CA ASP A 59 4.25 28.37 -0.89
C ASP A 59 5.23 28.54 -2.05
N TRP A 60 5.99 27.49 -2.35
CA TRP A 60 6.88 27.49 -3.49
C TRP A 60 6.09 27.60 -4.80
N CYS A 61 5.03 26.80 -5.00
CA CYS A 61 4.20 26.87 -6.19
C CYS A 61 3.54 28.25 -6.36
N VAL A 62 3.03 28.84 -5.28
CA VAL A 62 2.40 30.17 -5.34
C VAL A 62 3.35 31.25 -5.86
N LYS A 63 4.64 31.13 -5.54
CA LYS A 63 5.65 32.13 -5.91
C LYS A 63 6.33 31.83 -7.25
N ASN A 64 6.54 30.55 -7.56
CA ASN A 64 7.48 30.13 -8.60
C ASN A 64 6.88 29.24 -9.70
N TYR A 65 5.65 28.74 -9.54
CA TYR A 65 5.04 27.86 -10.55
C TYR A 65 4.89 28.58 -11.88
N LYS A 66 5.38 27.95 -12.95
CA LYS A 66 5.27 28.45 -14.32
C LYS A 66 4.21 27.65 -15.07
N PRO A 67 2.99 28.20 -15.28
CA PRO A 67 1.98 27.50 -16.07
C PRO A 67 2.41 27.39 -17.54
N GLY A 68 1.99 26.31 -18.21
CA GLY A 68 2.21 26.13 -19.64
C GLY A 68 3.48 25.38 -20.03
N GLN A 69 4.28 24.89 -19.06
CA GLN A 69 5.36 23.94 -19.34
C GLN A 69 4.80 22.67 -19.99
N LYS A 70 5.49 22.15 -21.01
CA LYS A 70 5.08 20.95 -21.75
C LYS A 70 6.07 19.79 -21.65
N GLU A 71 7.27 20.05 -21.13
CA GLU A 71 8.34 19.06 -21.01
C GLU A 71 8.41 18.54 -19.57
N PHE A 72 8.24 17.23 -19.40
CA PHE A 72 8.17 16.54 -18.10
C PHE A 72 9.02 15.26 -18.09
N GLY A 73 10.06 15.19 -18.92
CA GLY A 73 10.91 14.01 -19.06
C GLY A 73 10.11 12.75 -19.42
N ASN A 74 10.35 11.66 -18.69
CA ASN A 74 9.71 10.36 -18.91
C ASN A 74 8.39 10.17 -18.15
N LEU A 75 7.83 11.23 -17.58
CA LEU A 75 6.60 11.14 -16.79
C LEU A 75 5.41 10.76 -17.67
N SER A 76 4.56 9.87 -17.16
CA SER A 76 3.34 9.42 -17.83
C SER A 76 2.11 9.62 -16.95
N TRP A 77 0.93 9.29 -17.48
CA TRP A 77 -0.30 9.27 -16.68
C TRP A 77 -0.31 8.17 -15.62
N LYS A 78 0.59 7.18 -15.72
CA LYS A 78 0.69 6.08 -14.77
C LYS A 78 1.06 6.57 -13.38
N GLU A 79 2.02 7.49 -13.26
CA GLU A 79 2.48 8.03 -11.97
C GLU A 79 1.38 8.83 -11.25
N PHE A 80 0.42 9.37 -12.01
CA PHE A 80 -0.75 10.06 -11.47
C PHE A 80 -1.90 9.11 -11.08
N PHE A 81 -1.96 7.91 -11.65
CA PHE A 81 -3.09 7.00 -11.48
C PHE A 81 -3.39 6.64 -10.02
N PRO A 82 -2.42 6.35 -9.13
CA PRO A 82 -2.72 6.08 -7.72
C PRO A 82 -3.40 7.24 -7.00
N THR A 83 -2.98 8.48 -7.28
CA THR A 83 -3.61 9.69 -6.74
C THR A 83 -5.02 9.87 -7.32
N PHE A 84 -5.19 9.65 -8.62
CA PHE A 84 -6.50 9.69 -9.26
C PHE A 84 -7.45 8.66 -8.65
N ASP A 85 -7.04 7.39 -8.55
CA ASP A 85 -7.90 6.31 -8.05
C ASP A 85 -8.31 6.55 -6.59
N ARG A 86 -7.37 7.00 -5.75
CA ARG A 86 -7.63 7.34 -4.34
C ARG A 86 -8.67 8.43 -4.16
N TYR A 87 -8.63 9.45 -5.01
CA TYR A 87 -9.48 10.63 -4.86
C TYR A 87 -10.55 10.78 -5.94
N LYS A 88 -10.73 9.80 -6.82
CA LYS A 88 -11.81 9.75 -7.82
C LYS A 88 -13.19 10.06 -7.23
N PRO A 89 -13.57 9.59 -6.02
CA PRO A 89 -14.85 9.92 -5.41
C PRO A 89 -15.03 11.40 -5.02
N SER A 90 -13.98 12.22 -5.05
CA SER A 90 -14.06 13.66 -4.79
C SER A 90 -14.57 14.47 -5.98
N GLY A 91 -14.48 13.92 -7.20
CA GLY A 91 -14.81 14.62 -8.45
C GLY A 91 -13.87 15.78 -8.79
N PHE A 92 -12.74 15.92 -8.09
CA PHE A 92 -11.80 17.03 -8.26
C PHE A 92 -11.01 16.95 -9.58
N PHE A 93 -10.69 15.75 -10.04
CA PHE A 93 -9.79 15.53 -11.16
C PHE A 93 -10.52 15.49 -12.51
N GLY A 94 -10.30 16.53 -13.31
CA GLY A 94 -10.44 16.52 -14.77
C GLY A 94 -9.11 16.93 -15.42
N TYR A 95 -9.00 16.90 -16.75
CA TYR A 95 -7.71 17.09 -17.46
C TYR A 95 -6.90 18.29 -16.95
N ASN A 96 -7.48 19.50 -16.93
CA ASN A 96 -6.77 20.72 -16.51
C ASN A 96 -6.29 20.66 -15.06
N ASN A 97 -7.14 20.16 -14.14
CA ASN A 97 -6.77 20.05 -12.73
C ASN A 97 -5.66 19.01 -12.53
N SER A 98 -5.77 17.85 -13.20
CA SER A 98 -4.76 16.80 -13.17
C SER A 98 -3.43 17.29 -13.74
N PHE A 99 -3.46 17.93 -14.91
CA PHE A 99 -2.28 18.53 -15.54
C PHE A 99 -1.58 19.52 -14.62
N ASN A 100 -2.33 20.46 -14.03
CA ASN A 100 -1.77 21.46 -13.12
C ASN A 100 -1.13 20.81 -11.88
N VAL A 101 -1.77 19.81 -11.28
CA VAL A 101 -1.25 19.12 -10.09
C VAL A 101 0.05 18.36 -10.42
N ILE A 102 0.09 17.68 -11.56
CA ILE A 102 1.30 17.01 -12.05
C ILE A 102 2.41 18.03 -12.34
N SER A 103 2.13 19.06 -13.13
CA SER A 103 3.10 20.09 -13.52
C SER A 103 3.68 20.84 -12.32
N GLN A 104 2.85 21.21 -11.35
CA GLN A 104 3.29 21.87 -10.12
C GLN A 104 4.22 20.98 -9.30
N THR A 105 3.88 19.68 -9.18
CA THR A 105 4.67 18.73 -8.40
C THR A 105 6.01 18.45 -9.09
N TYR A 106 6.01 18.31 -10.43
CA TYR A 106 7.23 18.12 -11.21
C TYR A 106 8.20 19.31 -11.05
N GLN A 107 7.73 20.54 -11.29
CA GLN A 107 8.58 21.73 -11.18
C GLN A 107 9.10 21.95 -9.75
N PHE A 108 8.33 21.56 -8.74
CA PHE A 108 8.78 21.62 -7.35
C PHE A 108 9.96 20.70 -7.08
N PHE A 109 9.91 19.45 -7.55
CA PHE A 109 11.03 18.52 -7.38
C PHE A 109 12.22 18.88 -8.27
N GLU A 110 11.98 19.41 -9.47
CA GLU A 110 13.04 19.99 -10.30
C GLU A 110 13.80 21.08 -9.54
N PHE A 111 13.08 22.01 -8.90
CA PHE A 111 13.69 23.02 -8.03
C PHE A 111 14.47 22.40 -6.87
N LEU A 112 13.88 21.44 -6.15
CA LEU A 112 14.52 20.82 -5.00
C LEU A 112 15.85 20.15 -5.37
N PHE A 113 15.89 19.40 -6.47
CA PHE A 113 17.10 18.73 -6.90
C PHE A 113 18.14 19.69 -7.48
N LEU A 114 17.72 20.76 -8.17
CA LEU A 114 18.66 21.76 -8.70
C LEU A 114 19.29 22.61 -7.59
N GLN A 115 18.51 23.01 -6.58
CA GLN A 115 18.94 23.97 -5.55
C GLN A 115 19.46 23.29 -4.29
N GLU A 116 18.75 22.28 -3.79
CA GLU A 116 19.09 21.67 -2.51
C GLU A 116 20.04 20.48 -2.66
N LYS A 117 19.96 19.75 -3.78
CA LYS A 117 20.81 18.59 -4.11
C LYS A 117 20.88 17.57 -2.94
N PRO A 118 19.75 16.95 -2.55
CA PRO A 118 19.73 16.00 -1.45
C PRO A 118 20.56 14.74 -1.76
N ASP A 119 21.27 14.22 -0.77
CA ASP A 119 22.02 12.97 -0.89
C ASP A 119 21.09 11.75 -0.80
N VAL A 120 20.05 11.82 0.03
CA VAL A 120 19.04 10.76 0.19
C VAL A 120 17.65 11.36 0.37
N ILE A 121 16.64 10.65 -0.13
CA ILE A 121 15.23 10.95 0.15
C ILE A 121 14.64 9.88 1.07
N ILE A 122 13.99 10.32 2.14
CA ILE A 122 13.22 9.47 3.05
C ILE A 122 11.73 9.80 2.90
N GLY A 123 10.92 8.78 2.61
CA GLY A 123 9.49 8.94 2.43
C GLY A 123 8.73 7.65 2.69
N GLU A 124 7.44 7.68 2.38
CA GLU A 124 6.68 6.42 2.24
C GLU A 124 7.07 5.72 0.94
N PRO A 125 6.73 4.43 0.78
CA PRO A 125 6.84 3.78 -0.52
C PRO A 125 6.06 4.60 -1.56
N PRO A 126 6.59 4.81 -2.78
CA PRO A 126 5.96 5.63 -3.81
C PRO A 126 4.57 5.13 -4.17
N ALA A 127 3.58 5.71 -3.50
CA ALA A 127 2.19 5.29 -3.59
C ALA A 127 1.21 6.44 -3.82
N GLY A 128 1.73 7.53 -4.37
CA GLY A 128 1.00 8.72 -4.73
C GLY A 128 1.93 9.68 -5.47
N LEU A 129 1.33 10.59 -6.24
CA LEU A 129 2.02 11.48 -7.16
C LEU A 129 3.25 12.18 -6.55
N PHE A 130 3.16 12.67 -5.31
CA PHE A 130 4.25 13.39 -4.66
C PHE A 130 5.49 12.50 -4.47
N HIS A 131 5.29 11.27 -4.00
CA HIS A 131 6.36 10.30 -3.77
C HIS A 131 6.87 9.70 -5.09
N GLU A 132 5.99 9.47 -6.07
CA GLU A 132 6.34 8.97 -7.41
C GLU A 132 7.23 9.95 -8.18
N ILE A 133 6.89 11.24 -8.17
CA ILE A 133 7.72 12.27 -8.82
C ILE A 133 9.05 12.43 -8.07
N ALA A 134 9.05 12.45 -6.74
CA ALA A 134 10.29 12.48 -5.95
C ALA A 134 11.23 11.34 -6.35
N TYR A 135 10.67 10.14 -6.47
CA TYR A 135 11.41 8.95 -6.87
C TYR A 135 11.98 9.04 -8.30
N ASN A 136 11.20 9.56 -9.26
CA ASN A 136 11.70 9.77 -10.62
C ASN A 136 12.90 10.72 -10.65
N PHE A 137 12.89 11.79 -9.86
CA PHE A 137 14.05 12.67 -9.74
C PHE A 137 15.24 12.01 -9.02
N CYS A 138 14.99 11.13 -8.05
CA CYS A 138 16.02 10.27 -7.46
C CYS A 138 16.75 9.44 -8.53
N LYS A 139 16.01 8.78 -9.44
CA LYS A 139 16.62 8.04 -10.56
C LYS A 139 17.47 8.93 -11.45
N ILE A 140 16.95 10.09 -11.84
CA ILE A 140 17.63 11.02 -12.74
C ILE A 140 18.96 11.52 -12.14
N ASN A 141 18.97 11.73 -10.82
CA ASN A 141 20.13 12.30 -10.11
C ASN A 141 21.00 11.24 -9.41
N ASN A 142 20.73 9.96 -9.62
CA ASN A 142 21.41 8.84 -8.96
C ASN A 142 21.45 8.98 -7.41
N ALA A 143 20.33 9.44 -6.84
CA ALA A 143 20.15 9.59 -5.39
C ALA A 143 19.21 8.49 -4.87
N PRO A 144 19.54 7.79 -3.76
CA PRO A 144 18.66 6.78 -3.20
C PRO A 144 17.36 7.37 -2.64
N TYR A 145 16.27 6.62 -2.84
CA TYR A 145 14.96 6.86 -2.25
C TYR A 145 14.65 5.71 -1.28
N PHE A 146 14.57 6.01 0.02
CA PHE A 146 14.16 5.03 1.03
C PHE A 146 12.68 5.19 1.33
N GLY A 147 11.87 4.34 0.69
CA GLY A 147 10.45 4.20 0.97
C GLY A 147 10.25 3.35 2.22
N LEU A 148 10.06 3.97 3.38
CA LEU A 148 9.92 3.26 4.65
C LEU A 148 8.49 2.80 4.86
N GLY A 149 8.31 1.54 5.25
CA GLY A 149 7.00 1.03 5.68
C GLY A 149 7.15 0.02 6.81
N ASN A 150 6.06 -0.28 7.51
CA ASN A 150 6.09 -1.40 8.46
C ASN A 150 6.21 -2.71 7.67
N SER A 151 7.05 -3.61 8.18
CA SER A 151 7.14 -4.97 7.66
C SER A 151 5.92 -5.80 8.07
N ARG A 152 5.79 -6.97 7.46
CA ARG A 152 4.86 -8.01 7.89
C ARG A 152 5.26 -8.61 9.24
N PHE A 153 6.55 -8.55 9.58
CA PHE A 153 7.07 -8.99 10.86
C PHE A 153 6.88 -7.88 11.90
N GLU A 154 6.31 -8.23 13.05
CA GLU A 154 6.06 -7.28 14.13
C GLU A 154 7.37 -6.63 14.63
N GLY A 155 7.33 -5.32 14.88
CA GLY A 155 8.51 -4.58 15.34
C GLY A 155 9.62 -4.44 14.29
N ARG A 156 9.33 -4.71 13.01
CA ARG A 156 10.29 -4.59 11.91
C ARG A 156 9.84 -3.55 10.89
N LEU A 157 10.77 -2.74 10.39
CA LEU A 157 10.58 -1.84 9.25
C LEU A 157 11.15 -2.45 8.00
N ASP A 158 10.55 -2.07 6.88
CA ASP A 158 11.05 -2.39 5.57
C ASP A 158 11.43 -1.12 4.81
N ILE A 159 12.45 -1.27 3.96
CA ILE A 159 12.91 -0.24 3.03
C ILE A 159 12.55 -0.72 1.64
N TYR A 160 11.44 -0.21 1.12
CA TYR A 160 10.93 -0.58 -0.19
C TYR A 160 11.69 0.18 -1.27
N ASP A 161 12.16 -0.56 -2.26
CA ASP A 161 12.37 0.03 -3.57
C ASP A 161 11.01 0.40 -4.16
N SER A 162 11.00 1.54 -4.83
CA SER A 162 9.89 2.16 -5.57
C SER A 162 9.32 1.37 -6.74
N GLU A 163 10.13 0.51 -7.37
CA GLU A 163 9.64 -0.38 -8.43
C GLU A 163 8.95 -1.61 -7.83
N PHE A 164 9.02 -1.73 -6.50
CA PHE A 164 8.63 -2.88 -5.72
C PHE A 164 9.14 -4.15 -6.41
N THR A 165 10.42 -4.13 -6.81
CA THR A 165 11.05 -5.28 -7.47
C THR A 165 11.14 -6.45 -6.51
N PHE A 166 11.26 -6.14 -5.21
CA PHE A 166 11.45 -7.12 -4.15
C PHE A 166 12.72 -7.98 -4.40
N SER A 167 13.63 -7.47 -5.24
CA SER A 167 14.82 -8.17 -5.73
C SER A 167 15.78 -8.52 -4.60
N LYS A 168 15.88 -7.66 -3.57
CA LYS A 168 16.70 -7.94 -2.38
C LYS A 168 16.28 -9.23 -1.67
N TYR A 169 14.97 -9.50 -1.54
CA TYR A 169 14.51 -10.73 -0.90
C TYR A 169 14.79 -11.94 -1.79
N GLU A 170 14.54 -11.82 -3.09
CA GLU A 170 14.82 -12.90 -4.05
C GLU A 170 16.31 -13.24 -4.07
N LYS A 171 17.18 -12.23 -4.05
CA LYS A 171 18.63 -12.41 -3.97
C LYS A 171 19.01 -13.20 -2.71
N THR A 172 18.56 -12.73 -1.54
CA THR A 172 18.81 -13.42 -0.27
C THR A 172 18.22 -14.83 -0.24
N PHE A 173 17.03 -15.05 -0.81
CA PHE A 173 16.41 -16.37 -0.91
C PHE A 173 17.26 -17.33 -1.73
N LYS A 174 17.82 -16.88 -2.87
CA LYS A 174 18.71 -17.70 -3.72
C LYS A 174 20.05 -18.01 -3.04
N GLU A 175 20.57 -17.09 -2.24
CA GLU A 175 21.88 -17.21 -1.59
C GLU A 175 21.84 -18.03 -0.29
N ILE A 176 20.78 -17.93 0.51
CA ILE A 176 20.66 -18.65 1.80
C ILE A 176 20.48 -20.15 1.55
N ARG A 177 21.29 -20.96 2.24
CA ARG A 177 21.09 -22.42 2.36
C ARG A 177 20.48 -22.77 3.72
N ASN A 178 19.90 -23.96 3.83
CA ASN A 178 19.20 -24.39 5.05
C ASN A 178 20.12 -24.55 6.26
N GLU A 179 21.41 -24.79 6.02
CA GLU A 179 22.43 -24.91 7.05
C GLU A 179 22.83 -23.55 7.62
N ASP A 180 22.65 -22.47 6.84
CA ASP A 180 22.97 -21.09 7.23
C ASP A 180 21.83 -20.44 8.07
N ILE A 181 20.73 -21.17 8.31
CA ILE A 181 19.59 -20.73 9.12
C ILE A 181 19.71 -21.33 10.52
N SER A 182 19.79 -20.46 11.53
CA SER A 182 19.88 -20.87 12.93
C SER A 182 18.61 -21.57 13.42
N VAL A 183 18.72 -22.38 14.48
CA VAL A 183 17.56 -23.07 15.08
C VAL A 183 16.47 -22.07 15.49
N LYS A 184 16.86 -20.94 16.09
CA LYS A 184 15.92 -19.87 16.48
C LYS A 184 15.19 -19.25 15.29
N GLU A 185 15.88 -19.07 14.17
CA GLU A 185 15.26 -18.58 12.94
C GLU A 185 14.29 -19.60 12.35
N LYS A 186 14.63 -20.91 12.37
CA LYS A 186 13.73 -21.98 11.93
C LYS A 186 12.45 -22.01 12.76
N GLU A 187 12.58 -21.98 14.08
CA GLU A 187 11.44 -21.91 15.02
C GLU A 187 10.58 -20.66 14.78
N PHE A 188 11.21 -19.50 14.58
CA PHE A 188 10.50 -18.27 14.26
C PHE A 188 9.70 -18.40 12.96
N ALA A 189 10.32 -18.92 11.89
CA ALA A 189 9.69 -19.07 10.59
C ALA A 189 8.50 -20.03 10.66
N GLN A 190 8.66 -21.20 11.28
CA GLN A 190 7.59 -22.19 11.46
C GLN A 190 6.39 -21.59 12.22
N ASN A 191 6.65 -20.97 13.38
CA ASN A 191 5.61 -20.32 14.18
C ASN A 191 4.91 -19.18 13.42
N PHE A 192 5.65 -18.40 12.64
CA PHE A 192 5.08 -17.33 11.83
C PHE A 192 4.17 -17.90 10.73
N ILE A 193 4.63 -18.92 10.00
CA ILE A 193 3.88 -19.55 8.91
C ILE A 193 2.58 -20.17 9.44
N GLU A 194 2.65 -20.90 10.55
CA GLU A 194 1.48 -21.52 11.17
C GLU A 194 0.42 -20.47 11.51
N LYS A 195 0.78 -19.45 12.30
CA LYS A 195 -0.12 -18.35 12.68
C LYS A 195 -0.67 -17.58 11.47
N PHE A 196 0.14 -17.42 10.44
CA PHE A 196 -0.24 -16.69 9.22
C PHE A 196 -1.28 -17.48 8.40
N ILE A 197 -1.10 -18.79 8.24
CA ILE A 197 -2.04 -19.65 7.49
C ILE A 197 -3.33 -19.89 8.31
N THR A 198 -3.23 -20.12 9.62
CA THR A 198 -4.40 -20.38 10.49
C THR A 198 -5.21 -19.14 10.80
N HIS A 199 -4.67 -17.94 10.53
CA HIS A 199 -5.25 -16.64 10.88
C HIS A 199 -5.41 -16.46 12.41
N GLU A 200 -4.60 -17.12 13.23
CA GLU A 200 -4.62 -16.97 14.69
C GLU A 200 -4.19 -15.57 15.16
N SER A 201 -3.34 -14.89 14.37
CA SER A 201 -2.97 -13.50 14.59
C SER A 201 -3.36 -12.63 13.41
N LEU A 202 -4.31 -11.72 13.61
CA LEU A 202 -4.53 -10.63 12.67
C LEU A 202 -3.29 -9.71 12.69
N PRO A 203 -2.71 -9.34 11.54
CA PRO A 203 -1.60 -8.41 11.53
C PRO A 203 -1.95 -7.08 12.20
N SER A 204 -0.99 -6.43 12.86
CA SER A 204 -1.21 -5.18 13.61
C SER A 204 -1.84 -4.04 12.76
N TYR A 205 -1.55 -4.00 11.46
CA TYR A 205 -2.15 -3.07 10.50
C TYR A 205 -3.62 -3.37 10.14
N PHE A 206 -4.08 -4.62 10.33
CA PHE A 206 -5.50 -4.98 10.17
C PHE A 206 -6.38 -4.26 11.22
N ASN A 207 -5.88 -4.10 12.44
CA ASN A 207 -6.58 -3.38 13.51
C ASN A 207 -6.75 -1.87 13.24
N LEU A 208 -5.86 -1.28 12.45
CA LEU A 208 -5.94 0.14 12.03
C LEU A 208 -7.06 0.38 10.99
N GLY A 209 -7.32 -0.58 10.10
CA GLY A 209 -8.34 -0.49 9.05
C GLY A 209 -9.71 -1.07 9.43
N MET A 210 -9.74 -1.98 10.40
CA MET A 210 -10.94 -2.69 10.88
C MET A 210 -11.38 -2.24 12.27
N ALA A 211 -11.15 -0.97 12.63
CA ALA A 211 -11.90 -0.31 13.69
C ALA A 211 -13.36 -0.07 13.25
N GLY A 212 -14.03 -1.16 12.86
CA GLY A 212 -15.47 -1.28 12.76
C GLY A 212 -16.03 -1.31 14.17
N ASN A 213 -15.87 -0.21 14.89
CA ASN A 213 -16.69 0.00 16.06
C ASN A 213 -18.12 0.12 15.53
N TYR A 214 -18.93 -0.89 15.84
CA TYR A 214 -20.38 -0.75 15.96
C TYR A 214 -20.64 0.25 17.10
N LEU A 215 -20.29 1.51 16.86
CA LEU A 215 -20.53 2.62 17.77
C LEU A 215 -22.05 2.78 17.86
N THR A 216 -22.58 2.63 19.07
CA THR A 216 -23.92 3.10 19.43
C THR A 216 -24.14 4.53 18.93
N GLN A 217 -25.37 4.93 18.60
CA GLN A 217 -25.66 6.26 18.02
C GLN A 217 -25.06 7.43 18.84
N LEU A 218 -25.00 7.29 20.18
CA LEU A 218 -24.37 8.25 21.10
C LEU A 218 -22.84 8.31 20.99
N SER A 219 -22.17 7.18 20.76
CA SER A 219 -20.71 7.14 20.60
C SER A 219 -20.26 7.62 19.22
N ILE A 220 -21.12 7.47 18.20
CA ILE A 220 -20.97 8.11 16.88
C ILE A 220 -21.01 9.64 17.02
N LEU A 221 -22.01 10.17 17.74
CA LEU A 221 -22.14 11.62 17.95
C LEU A 221 -20.92 12.17 18.72
N LYS A 222 -20.49 11.50 19.79
CA LYS A 222 -19.26 11.85 20.53
C LYS A 222 -18.01 11.79 19.64
N HIS A 223 -17.89 10.78 18.78
CA HIS A 223 -16.79 10.66 17.82
C HIS A 223 -16.76 11.82 16.82
N TYR A 224 -17.92 12.20 16.24
CA TYR A 224 -18.00 13.35 15.33
C TYR A 224 -17.74 14.67 16.04
N ILE A 225 -18.26 14.88 17.25
CA ILE A 225 -17.98 16.09 18.05
C ILE A 225 -16.49 16.18 18.37
N LYS A 226 -15.84 15.08 18.76
CA LYS A 226 -14.39 15.03 18.99
C LYS A 226 -13.61 15.38 17.72
N ARG A 227 -13.95 14.77 16.58
CA ARG A 227 -13.33 15.08 15.28
C ARG A 227 -13.53 16.53 14.86
N ILE A 228 -14.70 17.11 15.10
CA ILE A 228 -14.98 18.52 14.81
C ILE A 228 -14.18 19.43 15.75
N LYS A 229 -14.00 19.09 17.03
CA LYS A 229 -13.15 19.85 17.95
C LYS A 229 -11.66 19.78 17.56
N GLU A 230 -11.17 18.63 17.14
CA GLU A 230 -9.77 18.41 16.73
C GLU A 230 -9.46 19.05 15.36
N ALA A 231 -10.37 18.90 14.40
CA ALA A 231 -10.20 19.45 13.06
C ALA A 231 -10.66 20.91 12.96
N GLY A 232 -11.59 21.37 13.79
CA GLY A 232 -12.28 22.67 13.67
C GLY A 232 -11.36 23.88 13.54
N PRO A 233 -10.40 24.10 14.47
CA PRO A 233 -9.44 25.21 14.38
C PRO A 233 -8.59 25.15 13.09
N PHE A 234 -8.27 23.94 12.65
CA PHE A 234 -7.51 23.68 11.44
C PHE A 234 -8.34 23.94 10.16
N LEU A 235 -9.58 23.45 10.12
CA LEU A 235 -10.52 23.67 9.03
C LEU A 235 -10.82 25.16 8.87
N LEU A 236 -10.97 25.90 9.99
CA LEU A 236 -11.13 27.35 9.99
C LEU A 236 -9.91 28.07 9.42
N ARG A 237 -8.69 27.75 9.88
CA ARG A 237 -7.45 28.33 9.34
C ARG A 237 -7.29 28.07 7.84
N CYS A 238 -7.58 26.86 7.39
CA CYS A 238 -7.55 26.51 5.97
C CYS A 238 -8.65 27.23 5.20
N PHE A 239 -9.87 27.32 5.73
CA PHE A 239 -10.98 28.01 5.08
C PHE A 239 -10.66 29.51 4.87
N PHE A 240 -10.17 30.20 5.90
CA PHE A 240 -9.81 31.63 5.80
C PHE A 240 -8.62 31.89 4.87
N ARG A 241 -7.66 30.96 4.77
CA ARG A 241 -6.49 31.09 3.89
C ARG A 241 -6.67 30.42 2.52
N SER A 242 -7.79 29.72 2.30
CA SER A 242 -8.02 28.87 1.13
C SER A 242 -7.92 29.63 -0.19
N LYS A 243 -8.44 30.86 -0.25
CA LYS A 243 -8.46 31.65 -1.50
C LYS A 243 -7.06 31.85 -2.09
N LYS A 244 -6.03 31.99 -1.26
CA LYS A 244 -4.64 32.21 -1.71
C LYS A 244 -3.98 30.95 -2.29
N PHE A 245 -4.39 29.76 -1.81
CA PHE A 245 -3.68 28.50 -2.08
C PHE A 245 -4.53 27.46 -2.82
N LYS A 246 -5.80 27.75 -3.11
CA LYS A 246 -6.79 26.81 -3.66
C LYS A 246 -6.30 26.05 -4.89
N ASN A 247 -5.66 26.75 -5.83
CA ASN A 247 -5.19 26.16 -7.10
C ASN A 247 -3.87 25.39 -6.95
N PHE A 248 -3.25 25.44 -5.77
CA PHE A 248 -1.92 24.88 -5.50
C PHE A 248 -1.94 23.79 -4.43
N ASP A 249 -3.07 23.57 -3.75
CA ASP A 249 -3.19 22.63 -2.62
C ASP A 249 -4.43 21.73 -2.73
N TYR A 250 -4.35 20.79 -3.67
CA TYR A 250 -5.43 19.83 -3.93
C TYR A 250 -5.70 18.91 -2.74
N GLU A 251 -4.67 18.54 -1.97
CA GLU A 251 -4.83 17.62 -0.82
C GLU A 251 -5.62 18.28 0.30
N THR A 252 -5.31 19.53 0.63
CA THR A 252 -6.10 20.26 1.62
C THR A 252 -7.54 20.43 1.16
N GLU A 253 -7.79 20.78 -0.11
CA GLU A 253 -9.16 20.90 -0.64
C GLU A 253 -9.94 19.57 -0.54
N ILE A 254 -9.31 18.47 -0.93
CA ILE A 254 -9.93 17.15 -0.89
C ILE A 254 -10.15 16.70 0.56
N ALA A 255 -9.20 16.94 1.46
CA ALA A 255 -9.34 16.65 2.89
C ALA A 255 -10.52 17.41 3.50
N LEU A 256 -10.69 18.69 3.17
CA LEU A 256 -11.84 19.51 3.59
C LEU A 256 -13.17 18.91 3.07
N ARG A 257 -13.24 18.53 1.79
CA ARG A 257 -14.42 17.89 1.19
C ARG A 257 -14.76 16.54 1.86
N TYR A 258 -13.75 15.74 2.19
CA TYR A 258 -13.98 14.48 2.90
C TYR A 258 -14.42 14.72 4.34
N ALA A 259 -13.84 15.67 5.06
CA ALA A 259 -14.26 16.01 6.42
C ALA A 259 -15.76 16.34 6.48
N LEU A 260 -16.29 17.06 5.48
CA LEU A 260 -17.71 17.41 5.37
C LEU A 260 -18.60 16.24 4.94
N THR A 261 -18.11 15.34 4.07
CA THR A 261 -18.95 14.27 3.46
C THR A 261 -18.86 12.91 4.16
N THR A 262 -17.85 12.69 5.01
CA THR A 262 -17.61 11.39 5.68
C THR A 262 -18.81 10.91 6.51
N PRO A 263 -19.49 11.73 7.32
CA PRO A 263 -20.61 11.26 8.14
C PRO A 263 -21.75 10.67 7.31
N TRP A 264 -22.14 11.38 6.26
CA TRP A 264 -23.17 10.95 5.34
C TRP A 264 -22.80 9.67 4.57
N LYS A 265 -21.53 9.54 4.17
CA LYS A 265 -21.01 8.33 3.51
C LYS A 265 -21.06 7.11 4.45
N ALA A 266 -20.76 7.30 5.74
CA ALA A 266 -20.81 6.22 6.72
C ALA A 266 -22.25 5.68 6.91
N GLU A 267 -23.25 6.56 7.01
CA GLU A 267 -24.65 6.12 7.13
C GLU A 267 -25.15 5.43 5.85
N LYS A 268 -24.83 5.97 4.67
CA LYS A 268 -25.12 5.30 3.39
C LYS A 268 -24.49 3.90 3.31
N ARG A 269 -23.27 3.73 3.82
CA ARG A 269 -22.60 2.43 3.86
C ARG A 269 -23.38 1.43 4.71
N LYS A 270 -23.87 1.82 5.89
CA LYS A 270 -24.68 0.93 6.76
C LYS A 270 -25.94 0.44 6.07
N LEU A 271 -26.67 1.35 5.42
CA LEU A 271 -27.86 0.99 4.64
C LEU A 271 -27.51 -0.02 3.53
N LYS A 272 -26.44 0.22 2.77
CA LYS A 272 -25.97 -0.72 1.74
C LYS A 272 -25.65 -2.10 2.31
N ILE A 273 -25.01 -2.19 3.48
CA ILE A 273 -24.67 -3.47 4.12
C ILE A 273 -25.94 -4.28 4.39
N LEU A 274 -27.04 -3.66 4.81
CA LEU A 274 -28.31 -4.33 5.06
C LEU A 274 -28.88 -4.97 3.77
N PHE A 275 -28.86 -4.22 2.66
CA PHE A 275 -29.35 -4.71 1.36
C PHE A 275 -28.39 -5.69 0.66
N GLN A 276 -27.11 -5.74 1.04
CA GLN A 276 -26.10 -6.60 0.42
C GLN A 276 -25.95 -7.99 1.07
N LYS A 277 -26.69 -8.30 2.16
CA LYS A 277 -26.56 -9.58 2.88
C LYS A 277 -26.87 -10.81 2.00
N ASN A 278 -27.83 -10.69 1.09
CA ASN A 278 -28.32 -11.82 0.27
C ASN A 278 -27.58 -11.94 -1.07
N VAL A 279 -26.47 -11.21 -1.23
CA VAL A 279 -25.70 -11.20 -2.48
C VAL A 279 -24.73 -12.39 -2.53
N PHE A 280 -24.36 -12.97 -1.40
CA PHE A 280 -23.36 -14.04 -1.34
C PHE A 280 -23.98 -15.44 -1.44
N SER A 281 -23.30 -16.33 -2.15
CA SER A 281 -23.61 -17.76 -2.26
C SER A 281 -22.78 -18.56 -1.26
N LYS A 282 -23.26 -19.78 -0.93
CA LYS A 282 -22.49 -20.75 -0.15
C LYS A 282 -21.52 -21.53 -1.04
N ILE A 283 -20.45 -22.05 -0.44
CA ILE A 283 -19.51 -22.94 -1.10
C ILE A 283 -20.18 -24.30 -1.33
N SER A 284 -20.04 -24.86 -2.54
CA SER A 284 -20.47 -26.22 -2.86
C SER A 284 -19.28 -27.18 -2.70
N ASP A 285 -19.50 -28.32 -2.04
CA ASP A 285 -18.45 -29.35 -1.89
C ASP A 285 -18.22 -30.16 -3.19
N ASN A 286 -19.12 -30.06 -4.16
CA ASN A 286 -19.04 -30.81 -5.43
C ASN A 286 -18.36 -30.02 -6.56
N ASP A 287 -18.01 -28.75 -6.33
CA ASP A 287 -17.46 -27.89 -7.36
C ASP A 287 -15.94 -28.03 -7.48
N ASN A 288 -15.45 -28.15 -8.71
CA ASN A 288 -14.05 -27.88 -9.02
C ASN A 288 -13.88 -26.38 -9.28
N PHE A 289 -13.02 -25.70 -8.53
CA PHE A 289 -12.93 -24.24 -8.61
C PHE A 289 -11.53 -23.67 -8.42
N PHE A 290 -11.32 -22.50 -9.02
CA PHE A 290 -10.22 -21.58 -8.73
C PHE A 290 -10.71 -20.50 -7.77
N PHE A 291 -9.83 -20.01 -6.91
CA PHE A 291 -10.16 -19.02 -5.90
C PHE A 291 -9.59 -17.63 -6.23
N TYR A 292 -10.42 -16.59 -6.16
CA TYR A 292 -10.02 -15.19 -6.31
C TYR A 292 -10.47 -14.34 -5.11
N PRO A 293 -9.54 -13.84 -4.26
CA PRO A 293 -9.86 -12.90 -3.20
C PRO A 293 -9.94 -11.47 -3.75
N LEU A 294 -11.09 -10.81 -3.58
CA LEU A 294 -11.22 -9.38 -3.86
C LEU A 294 -10.32 -8.58 -2.91
N GLN A 295 -9.65 -7.56 -3.44
CA GLN A 295 -8.84 -6.60 -2.67
C GLN A 295 -9.57 -5.27 -2.54
N GLY A 296 -9.29 -4.44 -1.54
CA GLY A 296 -10.00 -3.18 -1.36
C GLY A 296 -9.41 -2.01 -2.16
N PRO A 297 -10.13 -1.41 -3.13
CA PRO A 297 -9.70 -0.13 -3.69
C PRO A 297 -10.21 1.04 -2.83
N PRO A 298 -9.48 2.15 -2.73
CA PRO A 298 -8.15 2.40 -3.30
C PRO A 298 -7.02 1.92 -2.36
N GLU A 299 -6.13 1.06 -2.87
CA GLU A 299 -4.93 0.59 -2.15
C GLU A 299 -3.70 0.69 -3.05
N ALA A 300 -2.52 0.90 -2.47
CA ALA A 300 -1.25 0.82 -3.18
C ALA A 300 -1.10 -0.54 -3.90
N SER A 301 -1.56 -1.60 -3.23
CA SER A 301 -1.57 -2.98 -3.71
C SER A 301 -2.31 -3.19 -5.04
N THR A 302 -3.30 -2.35 -5.33
CA THR A 302 -4.12 -2.46 -6.54
C THR A 302 -3.80 -1.37 -7.56
N SER A 303 -3.59 -0.14 -7.10
CA SER A 303 -3.37 1.02 -7.98
C SER A 303 -1.95 1.14 -8.54
N ILE A 304 -0.94 0.60 -7.84
CA ILE A 304 0.47 0.65 -8.27
C ILE A 304 0.93 -0.74 -8.70
N TRP A 305 0.79 -1.72 -7.80
CA TRP A 305 1.34 -3.04 -8.02
C TRP A 305 0.52 -3.88 -9.02
N ALA A 306 -0.71 -3.49 -9.28
CA ALA A 306 -1.59 -4.15 -10.24
C ALA A 306 -2.37 -3.14 -11.09
N THR A 307 -1.74 -2.01 -11.45
CA THR A 307 -2.38 -0.88 -12.17
C THR A 307 -3.26 -1.34 -13.33
N TYR A 308 -2.75 -2.23 -14.19
CA TYR A 308 -3.44 -2.73 -15.39
C TYR A 308 -4.61 -3.69 -15.10
N TYR A 309 -4.73 -4.18 -13.87
CA TYR A 309 -5.76 -5.11 -13.40
C TYR A 309 -6.66 -4.51 -12.31
N SER A 310 -6.48 -3.22 -12.00
CA SER A 310 -7.15 -2.49 -10.92
C SER A 310 -8.68 -2.48 -11.04
N ASP A 311 -9.21 -2.50 -12.28
CA ASP A 311 -10.64 -2.78 -12.51
C ASP A 311 -10.94 -4.27 -12.29
N GLN A 312 -11.15 -4.62 -11.03
CA GLN A 312 -11.40 -6.00 -10.60
C GLN A 312 -12.62 -6.64 -11.27
N LEU A 313 -13.63 -5.87 -11.70
CA LEU A 313 -14.77 -6.45 -12.41
C LEU A 313 -14.34 -6.99 -13.78
N THR A 314 -13.61 -6.18 -14.55
CA THR A 314 -13.06 -6.55 -15.85
C THR A 314 -12.04 -7.68 -15.70
N THR A 315 -11.17 -7.60 -14.68
CA THR A 315 -10.20 -8.66 -14.39
C THR A 315 -10.89 -9.99 -14.07
N ILE A 316 -11.91 -10.00 -13.19
CA ILE A 316 -12.66 -11.21 -12.87
C ILE A 316 -13.34 -11.79 -14.11
N LYS A 317 -13.94 -10.95 -14.97
CA LYS A 317 -14.52 -11.40 -16.23
C LYS A 317 -13.48 -12.11 -17.09
N ASN A 318 -12.31 -11.52 -17.27
CA ASN A 318 -11.25 -12.12 -18.09
C ASN A 318 -10.70 -13.43 -17.49
N ILE A 319 -10.55 -13.50 -16.17
CA ILE A 319 -10.18 -14.75 -15.48
C ILE A 319 -11.24 -15.82 -15.69
N ALA A 320 -12.51 -15.49 -15.48
CA ALA A 320 -13.62 -16.44 -15.60
C ALA A 320 -13.67 -17.10 -16.98
N PHE A 321 -13.42 -16.35 -18.06
CA PHE A 321 -13.38 -16.91 -19.41
C PHE A 321 -12.02 -17.52 -19.82
N ALA A 322 -10.98 -17.34 -19.01
CA ALA A 322 -9.70 -18.04 -19.16
C ALA A 322 -9.69 -19.42 -18.48
N LEU A 323 -10.64 -19.70 -17.58
CA LEU A 323 -10.68 -20.95 -16.83
C LEU A 323 -10.89 -22.18 -17.73
N PRO A 324 -10.27 -23.32 -17.39
CA PRO A 324 -10.58 -24.59 -18.06
C PRO A 324 -12.00 -25.06 -17.69
N PHE A 325 -12.75 -25.61 -18.64
CA PHE A 325 -14.02 -26.29 -18.36
C PHE A 325 -13.73 -27.62 -17.63
N PRO A 326 -14.51 -28.03 -16.59
CA PRO A 326 -15.74 -27.43 -16.07
C PRO A 326 -15.54 -26.54 -14.82
N TYR A 327 -14.38 -25.90 -14.66
CA TYR A 327 -14.05 -25.17 -13.42
C TYR A 327 -14.85 -23.87 -13.26
N LYS A 328 -15.17 -23.56 -12.00
CA LYS A 328 -15.77 -22.29 -11.56
C LYS A 328 -14.72 -21.35 -10.98
N LEU A 329 -15.03 -20.05 -10.94
CA LEU A 329 -14.26 -19.04 -10.22
C LEU A 329 -15.01 -18.61 -8.95
N TYR A 330 -14.44 -18.92 -7.80
CA TYR A 330 -14.98 -18.51 -6.51
C TYR A 330 -14.37 -17.16 -6.13
N VAL A 331 -15.21 -16.13 -6.01
CA VAL A 331 -14.80 -14.76 -5.72
C VAL A 331 -15.20 -14.41 -4.29
N LYS A 332 -14.24 -14.18 -3.41
CA LYS A 332 -14.52 -13.79 -2.01
C LYS A 332 -14.43 -12.28 -1.82
N GLU A 333 -15.45 -11.69 -1.21
CA GLU A 333 -15.41 -10.26 -0.87
C GLU A 333 -14.41 -9.96 0.26
N HIS A 334 -13.82 -8.77 0.20
CA HIS A 334 -12.94 -8.25 1.24
C HIS A 334 -13.77 -7.77 2.44
N PRO A 335 -13.48 -8.21 3.69
CA PRO A 335 -14.23 -7.79 4.88
C PRO A 335 -14.33 -6.27 5.04
N GLY A 336 -13.23 -5.55 4.75
CA GLY A 336 -13.19 -4.08 4.82
C GLY A 336 -13.99 -3.36 3.72
N CYS A 337 -14.44 -4.05 2.67
CA CYS A 337 -15.11 -3.46 1.50
C CYS A 337 -16.62 -3.70 1.45
N VAL A 338 -17.16 -4.48 2.39
CA VAL A 338 -18.60 -4.67 2.52
C VAL A 338 -19.29 -3.31 2.71
N GLY A 339 -20.31 -3.04 1.88
CA GLY A 339 -21.01 -1.75 1.82
C GLY A 339 -20.32 -0.65 1.03
N LEU A 340 -19.05 -0.81 0.61
CA LEU A 340 -18.34 0.17 -0.21
C LEU A 340 -18.61 -0.04 -1.70
N ARG A 341 -18.55 -1.30 -2.18
CA ARG A 341 -18.83 -1.62 -3.58
C ARG A 341 -20.31 -1.39 -3.94
N SER A 342 -20.56 -1.02 -5.19
CA SER A 342 -21.91 -0.76 -5.69
C SER A 342 -22.71 -2.05 -5.84
N GLY A 343 -24.04 -1.97 -5.75
CA GLY A 343 -24.91 -3.10 -6.09
C GLY A 343 -24.72 -3.58 -7.54
N SER A 344 -24.45 -2.66 -8.47
CA SER A 344 -24.17 -2.96 -9.87
C SER A 344 -22.92 -3.81 -10.07
N PHE A 345 -21.89 -3.64 -9.24
CA PHE A 345 -20.68 -4.46 -9.28
C PHE A 345 -21.04 -5.93 -9.03
N TYR A 346 -21.77 -6.21 -7.96
CA TYR A 346 -22.18 -7.57 -7.61
C TYR A 346 -23.16 -8.17 -8.61
N LYS A 347 -24.11 -7.36 -9.11
CA LYS A 347 -25.05 -7.81 -10.15
C LYS A 347 -24.30 -8.33 -11.38
N LYS A 348 -23.33 -7.55 -11.88
CA LYS A 348 -22.52 -7.93 -13.03
C LYS A 348 -21.66 -9.18 -12.78
N LEU A 349 -21.16 -9.38 -11.55
CA LEU A 349 -20.46 -10.62 -11.20
C LEU A 349 -21.37 -11.85 -11.26
N LYS A 350 -22.62 -11.74 -10.80
CA LYS A 350 -23.60 -12.83 -10.84
C LYS A 350 -24.10 -13.17 -12.24
N GLU A 351 -23.97 -12.24 -13.19
CA GLU A 351 -24.32 -12.48 -14.60
C GLU A 351 -23.29 -13.39 -15.30
N LEU A 352 -22.09 -13.59 -14.71
CA LEU A 352 -21.08 -14.49 -15.26
C LEU A 352 -21.41 -15.95 -14.88
N PRO A 353 -21.53 -16.87 -15.87
CA PRO A 353 -22.14 -18.19 -15.65
C PRO A 353 -21.30 -19.13 -14.76
N ASN A 354 -19.99 -18.91 -14.69
CA ASN A 354 -19.06 -19.73 -13.92
C ASN A 354 -18.45 -18.99 -12.72
N VAL A 355 -19.01 -17.85 -12.32
CA VAL A 355 -18.55 -17.09 -11.14
C VAL A 355 -19.48 -17.31 -9.95
N VAL A 356 -18.90 -17.66 -8.80
CA VAL A 356 -19.63 -17.81 -7.54
C VAL A 356 -19.08 -16.79 -6.55
N LEU A 357 -19.89 -15.78 -6.20
CA LEU A 357 -19.52 -14.79 -5.20
C LEU A 357 -19.79 -15.34 -3.79
N ILE A 358 -18.75 -15.47 -2.97
CA ILE A 358 -18.83 -16.04 -1.62
C ILE A 358 -18.64 -14.99 -0.52
N SER A 359 -19.14 -15.33 0.67
CA SER A 359 -19.19 -14.43 1.82
C SER A 359 -17.79 -13.97 2.28
N PRO A 360 -17.63 -12.72 2.73
CA PRO A 360 -16.37 -12.24 3.31
C PRO A 360 -15.99 -12.99 4.60
N ARG A 361 -16.94 -13.72 5.21
CA ARG A 361 -16.76 -14.49 6.45
C ARG A 361 -16.28 -15.93 6.24
N GLU A 362 -16.23 -16.40 4.99
CA GLU A 362 -15.73 -17.75 4.71
C GLU A 362 -14.25 -17.87 5.13
N ASN A 363 -13.87 -19.03 5.67
CA ASN A 363 -12.50 -19.30 6.11
C ASN A 363 -11.57 -19.44 4.91
N VAL A 364 -10.57 -18.55 4.81
CA VAL A 364 -9.64 -18.51 3.67
C VAL A 364 -8.82 -19.79 3.56
N GLY A 365 -8.27 -20.29 4.67
CA GLY A 365 -7.48 -21.53 4.68
C GLY A 365 -8.25 -22.74 4.13
N GLN A 366 -9.53 -22.89 4.51
CA GLN A 366 -10.40 -23.96 4.00
C GLN A 366 -10.69 -23.80 2.50
N ILE A 367 -10.94 -22.57 2.03
CA ILE A 367 -11.14 -22.30 0.60
C ILE A 367 -9.87 -22.64 -0.19
N VAL A 368 -8.71 -22.14 0.27
CA VAL A 368 -7.42 -22.38 -0.37
C VAL A 368 -7.15 -23.88 -0.47
N LYS A 369 -7.34 -24.63 0.62
CA LYS A 369 -7.14 -26.08 0.66
C LYS A 369 -7.98 -26.81 -0.40
N LYS A 370 -9.28 -26.48 -0.49
CA LYS A 370 -10.24 -27.08 -1.44
C LYS A 370 -10.07 -26.61 -2.90
N SER A 371 -9.55 -25.40 -3.11
CA SER A 371 -9.38 -24.84 -4.46
C SER A 371 -8.33 -25.60 -5.29
N ALA A 372 -8.49 -25.58 -6.61
CA ALA A 372 -7.48 -26.09 -7.54
C ALA A 372 -6.22 -25.23 -7.51
N ALA A 373 -6.40 -23.90 -7.52
CA ALA A 373 -5.35 -22.90 -7.39
C ALA A 373 -5.96 -21.55 -6.97
N VAL A 374 -5.09 -20.64 -6.54
CA VAL A 374 -5.46 -19.25 -6.21
C VAL A 374 -5.02 -18.33 -7.34
N ILE A 375 -5.87 -17.39 -7.73
CA ILE A 375 -5.58 -16.32 -8.69
C ILE A 375 -5.76 -15.00 -7.93
N THR A 376 -4.75 -14.13 -7.94
CA THR A 376 -4.82 -12.86 -7.22
C THR A 376 -4.09 -11.74 -7.96
N LEU A 377 -4.37 -10.49 -7.60
CA LEU A 377 -3.52 -9.38 -8.05
C LEU A 377 -2.26 -9.35 -7.20
N THR A 378 -2.40 -9.03 -5.91
CA THR A 378 -1.30 -8.86 -4.94
C THR A 378 -1.72 -9.16 -3.50
N SER A 379 -2.84 -9.86 -3.30
CA SER A 379 -3.39 -10.11 -1.96
C SER A 379 -2.44 -10.89 -1.06
N THR A 380 -2.51 -10.68 0.26
CA THR A 380 -1.80 -11.52 1.24
C THR A 380 -2.23 -12.98 1.16
N VAL A 381 -3.48 -13.23 0.76
CA VAL A 381 -4.02 -14.57 0.53
C VAL A 381 -3.20 -15.34 -0.51
N GLY A 382 -2.57 -14.66 -1.48
CA GLY A 382 -1.66 -15.30 -2.42
C GLY A 382 -0.36 -15.80 -1.77
N MET A 383 0.16 -15.08 -0.77
CA MET A 383 1.30 -15.53 0.02
C MET A 383 0.89 -16.70 0.91
N GLU A 384 -0.26 -16.61 1.58
CA GLU A 384 -0.82 -17.69 2.41
C GLU A 384 -1.00 -18.97 1.60
N SER A 385 -1.54 -18.86 0.37
CA SER A 385 -1.73 -20.01 -0.50
C SER A 385 -0.42 -20.62 -0.98
N ALA A 386 0.58 -19.79 -1.30
CA ALA A 386 1.90 -20.26 -1.68
C ALA A 386 2.60 -21.02 -0.54
N LEU A 387 2.56 -20.48 0.68
CA LEU A 387 3.11 -21.13 1.88
C LEU A 387 2.35 -22.43 2.22
N ALA A 388 1.06 -22.50 1.91
CA ALA A 388 0.26 -23.72 2.04
C ALA A 388 0.50 -24.74 0.90
N GLY A 389 1.47 -24.51 0.02
CA GLY A 389 1.78 -25.40 -1.10
C GLY A 389 0.76 -25.39 -2.23
N LYS A 390 -0.10 -24.36 -2.30
CA LYS A 390 -1.09 -24.21 -3.36
C LYS A 390 -0.51 -23.38 -4.51
N THR A 391 -0.66 -23.88 -5.74
CA THR A 391 -0.34 -23.10 -6.95
C THR A 391 -1.06 -21.76 -6.91
N THR A 392 -0.28 -20.68 -7.05
CA THR A 392 -0.78 -19.31 -6.93
C THR A 392 -0.38 -18.49 -8.15
N TYR A 393 -1.37 -18.02 -8.91
CA TYR A 393 -1.18 -17.15 -10.05
C TYR A 393 -1.32 -15.69 -9.64
N VAL A 394 -0.30 -14.88 -9.94
CA VAL A 394 -0.22 -13.48 -9.53
C VAL A 394 -0.20 -12.60 -10.78
N LEU A 395 -1.22 -11.74 -10.91
CA LEU A 395 -1.35 -10.79 -12.03
C LEU A 395 -0.54 -9.51 -11.80
N GLY A 396 -0.32 -9.11 -10.55
CA GLY A 396 0.45 -7.91 -10.19
C GLY A 396 1.92 -8.19 -9.83
N SER A 397 2.59 -7.17 -9.28
CA SER A 397 3.89 -7.27 -8.62
C SER A 397 3.70 -7.49 -7.12
N ALA A 398 3.81 -8.74 -6.67
CA ALA A 398 3.67 -9.09 -5.26
C ALA A 398 5.02 -9.42 -4.62
N SER A 399 5.16 -9.12 -3.32
CA SER A 399 6.40 -9.33 -2.55
C SER A 399 6.82 -10.77 -2.37
N TYR A 400 6.00 -11.71 -2.83
CA TYR A 400 6.19 -13.15 -2.67
C TYR A 400 6.32 -13.88 -4.02
N PHE A 401 6.44 -13.14 -5.14
CA PHE A 401 6.45 -13.75 -6.48
C PHE A 401 7.62 -14.71 -6.71
N PHE A 402 8.72 -14.56 -5.96
CA PHE A 402 9.91 -15.42 -6.05
C PHE A 402 9.75 -16.74 -5.29
N HIS A 403 8.62 -16.95 -4.59
CA HIS A 403 8.30 -18.24 -4.00
C HIS A 403 7.98 -19.27 -5.11
N PRO A 404 8.52 -20.51 -5.07
CA PRO A 404 8.31 -21.51 -6.13
C PRO A 404 6.85 -21.87 -6.43
N ALA A 405 5.97 -21.83 -5.42
CA ALA A 405 4.53 -22.05 -5.60
C ALA A 405 3.79 -20.88 -6.29
N CYS A 406 4.47 -19.75 -6.51
CA CYS A 406 3.92 -18.57 -7.17
C CYS A 406 4.34 -18.48 -8.62
N GLN A 407 3.40 -18.11 -9.47
CA GLN A 407 3.65 -17.86 -10.89
C GLN A 407 3.17 -16.48 -11.28
N LYS A 408 4.11 -15.65 -11.75
CA LYS A 408 3.78 -14.35 -12.35
C LYS A 408 3.12 -14.58 -13.71
N ILE A 409 2.05 -13.83 -13.94
CA ILE A 409 1.24 -13.89 -15.16
C ILE A 409 1.29 -12.52 -15.84
N LYS A 410 1.71 -12.47 -17.11
CA LYS A 410 1.83 -11.21 -17.87
C LYS A 410 0.52 -10.83 -18.54
N ASN A 411 -0.32 -11.80 -18.88
CA ASN A 411 -1.62 -11.57 -19.53
C ASN A 411 -2.57 -12.77 -19.37
N PHE A 412 -3.83 -12.60 -19.77
CA PHE A 412 -4.87 -13.62 -19.58
C PHE A 412 -4.70 -14.86 -20.49
N GLU A 413 -4.00 -14.76 -21.63
CA GLU A 413 -3.70 -15.93 -22.47
C GLU A 413 -2.63 -16.80 -21.81
N GLU A 414 -1.61 -16.19 -21.22
CA GLU A 414 -0.62 -16.89 -20.40
C GLU A 414 -1.28 -17.56 -19.19
N LEU A 415 -2.21 -16.88 -18.51
CA LEU A 415 -2.98 -17.45 -17.40
C LEU A 415 -3.70 -18.73 -17.84
N LYS A 416 -4.44 -18.66 -18.94
CA LYS A 416 -5.19 -19.79 -19.52
C LYS A 416 -4.28 -20.98 -19.82
N ASN A 417 -3.14 -20.73 -20.47
CA ASN A 417 -2.20 -21.79 -20.85
C ASN A 417 -1.53 -22.43 -19.64
N LYS A 418 -1.10 -21.63 -18.65
CA LYS A 418 -0.52 -22.14 -17.40
C LYS A 418 -1.51 -22.96 -16.58
N MET A 419 -2.75 -22.48 -16.40
CA MET A 419 -3.78 -23.24 -15.69
C MET A 419 -4.02 -24.61 -16.31
N ARG A 420 -4.04 -24.72 -17.65
CA ARG A 420 -4.22 -26.00 -18.33
C ARG A 420 -3.03 -26.93 -18.12
N ASN A 421 -1.80 -26.41 -18.25
CA ASN A 421 -0.60 -27.20 -18.03
C ASN A 421 -0.52 -27.69 -16.58
N ASP A 422 -0.73 -26.81 -15.61
CA ASP A 422 -0.47 -27.10 -14.20
C ASP A 422 -1.50 -28.04 -13.57
N LEU A 423 -2.69 -28.15 -14.17
CA LEU A 423 -3.66 -29.18 -13.82
C LEU A 423 -3.19 -30.60 -14.19
N ILE A 424 -2.34 -30.72 -15.20
CA ILE A 424 -1.73 -31.98 -15.64
C ILE A 424 -0.38 -32.19 -14.95
N ASN A 425 0.47 -31.15 -15.00
CA ASN A 425 1.84 -31.12 -14.51
C ASN A 425 1.94 -30.14 -13.35
N LYS A 426 1.60 -30.60 -12.13
CA LYS A 426 1.65 -29.73 -10.95
C LYS A 426 3.06 -29.16 -10.74
N PRO A 427 3.20 -27.90 -10.33
CA PRO A 427 4.49 -27.33 -9.97
C PRO A 427 5.19 -28.19 -8.92
N ASN A 428 6.49 -28.46 -9.12
CA ASN A 428 7.28 -29.17 -8.11
C ASN A 428 7.53 -28.21 -6.93
N ILE A 429 7.04 -28.64 -5.76
CA ILE A 429 7.21 -27.97 -4.46
C ILE A 429 7.76 -28.95 -3.41
N ASP A 430 8.58 -29.92 -3.83
CA ASP A 430 9.28 -30.84 -2.96
C ASP A 430 10.15 -30.07 -1.95
N GLY A 431 10.13 -30.47 -0.69
CA GLY A 431 10.82 -29.74 0.38
C GLY A 431 10.16 -28.40 0.72
N LEU A 432 8.82 -28.30 0.60
CA LEU A 432 8.06 -27.07 0.89
C LEU A 432 8.41 -26.43 2.25
N GLU A 433 8.65 -27.23 3.28
CA GLU A 433 9.01 -26.71 4.61
C GLU A 433 10.31 -25.90 4.57
N ASP A 434 11.34 -26.45 3.92
CA ASP A 434 12.64 -25.78 3.74
C ASP A 434 12.51 -24.54 2.85
N ILE A 435 11.73 -24.64 1.76
CA ILE A 435 11.43 -23.52 0.86
C ILE A 435 10.77 -22.39 1.66
N ASN A 436 9.73 -22.71 2.42
CA ASN A 436 8.99 -21.75 3.24
C ASN A 436 9.90 -21.11 4.29
N CYS A 437 10.74 -21.91 4.96
CA CYS A 437 11.70 -21.41 5.95
C CYS A 437 12.67 -20.40 5.33
N ARG A 438 13.34 -20.77 4.23
CA ARG A 438 14.24 -19.87 3.49
C ARG A 438 13.52 -18.62 3.02
N PHE A 439 12.30 -18.75 2.53
CA PHE A 439 11.49 -17.64 2.07
C PHE A 439 11.19 -16.63 3.18
N ILE A 440 10.72 -17.09 4.35
CA ILE A 440 10.44 -16.21 5.48
C ILE A 440 11.71 -15.55 6.03
N ILE A 441 12.81 -16.31 6.15
CA ILE A 441 14.08 -15.78 6.64
C ILE A 441 14.71 -14.79 5.66
N SER A 442 14.57 -15.01 4.35
CA SER A 442 15.01 -14.03 3.35
C SER A 442 14.27 -12.69 3.49
N CYS A 443 12.97 -12.71 3.77
CA CYS A 443 12.21 -11.50 4.05
C CYS A 443 12.65 -10.86 5.37
N LEU A 444 12.83 -11.66 6.43
CA LEU A 444 13.18 -11.17 7.76
C LEU A 444 14.55 -10.49 7.80
N ARG A 445 15.58 -11.09 7.20
CA ARG A 445 16.96 -10.55 7.20
C ARG A 445 17.11 -9.25 6.42
N ASN A 446 16.15 -8.94 5.53
CA ASN A 446 16.12 -7.70 4.73
C ASN A 446 15.27 -6.57 5.36
N THR A 447 14.89 -6.74 6.62
CA THR A 447 14.17 -5.72 7.41
C THR A 447 15.09 -5.17 8.50
N ILE A 448 14.70 -4.05 9.10
CA ILE A 448 15.42 -3.41 10.21
C ILE A 448 14.53 -3.36 11.45
N ASN A 449 15.12 -3.21 12.64
CA ASN A 449 14.33 -3.12 13.86
C ASN A 449 13.63 -1.75 13.95
N GLY A 450 12.32 -1.75 14.18
CA GLY A 450 11.54 -0.53 14.37
C GLY A 450 10.08 -0.67 13.94
N SER A 451 9.28 0.35 14.25
CA SER A 451 7.86 0.42 13.89
C SER A 451 7.41 1.87 13.75
N ILE A 452 6.92 2.23 12.57
CA ILE A 452 6.33 3.56 12.32
C ILE A 452 5.07 3.74 13.16
N ILE A 453 4.34 2.67 13.46
CA ILE A 453 3.11 2.73 14.25
C ILE A 453 3.42 3.16 15.69
N LEU A 454 4.54 2.68 16.27
CA LEU A 454 4.93 3.03 17.64
C LEU A 454 5.28 4.51 17.80
N ALA A 455 5.76 5.16 16.74
CA ALA A 455 6.07 6.59 16.77
C ALA A 455 4.86 7.49 17.07
N GLY A 456 3.65 7.02 16.73
CA GLY A 456 2.39 7.71 17.02
C GLY A 456 1.76 7.34 18.36
N GLN A 457 2.36 6.42 19.13
CA GLN A 457 1.84 5.96 20.42
C GLN A 457 2.45 6.75 21.60
N LYS A 458 1.88 6.59 22.79
CA LYS A 458 2.39 7.23 24.02
C LYS A 458 3.74 6.66 24.43
N GLU A 459 3.91 5.35 24.30
CA GLU A 459 5.16 4.64 24.57
C GLU A 459 5.77 4.27 23.22
N ASP A 460 6.82 5.01 22.84
CA ASP A 460 7.60 4.73 21.65
C ASP A 460 8.90 4.04 22.04
N THR A 461 9.01 2.76 21.69
CA THR A 461 10.17 1.91 22.01
C THR A 461 11.18 1.79 20.87
N ASN A 462 11.03 2.59 19.81
CA ASN A 462 11.99 2.60 18.71
C ASN A 462 13.38 3.11 19.16
N ASP A 463 14.43 2.41 18.74
CA ASP A 463 15.80 2.90 18.80
C ASP A 463 16.12 3.68 17.52
N TYR A 464 15.82 4.99 17.53
CA TYR A 464 16.05 5.86 16.37
C TYR A 464 17.54 6.01 16.01
N LYS A 465 18.45 5.85 16.97
CA LYS A 465 19.88 5.88 16.70
C LYS A 465 20.29 4.67 15.89
N LEU A 466 19.83 3.48 16.27
CA LEU A 466 20.07 2.25 15.51
C LEU A 466 19.44 2.31 14.11
N ILE A 467 18.16 2.73 14.02
CA ILE A 467 17.46 2.89 12.74
C ILE A 467 18.24 3.83 11.81
N TYR A 468 18.68 4.97 12.32
CA TYR A 468 19.49 5.93 11.57
C TYR A 468 20.80 5.31 11.07
N LEU A 469 21.52 4.57 11.93
CA LEU A 469 22.77 3.89 11.54
C LEU A 469 22.53 2.83 10.46
N GLU A 470 21.44 2.05 10.56
CA GLU A 470 21.07 1.06 9.54
C GLU A 470 20.75 1.72 8.20
N LEU A 471 20.00 2.83 8.18
CA LEU A 471 19.73 3.59 6.96
C LEU A 471 21.01 4.20 6.36
N ARG A 472 21.91 4.72 7.20
CA ARG A 472 23.20 5.26 6.73
C ARG A 472 24.12 4.16 6.19
N ASN A 473 24.06 2.96 6.75
CA ASN A 473 24.77 1.80 6.22
C ASN A 473 24.18 1.32 4.90
N ALA A 474 22.84 1.30 4.77
CA ALA A 474 22.15 0.98 3.51
C ALA A 474 22.57 1.94 2.38
N PHE A 475 22.70 3.24 2.69
CA PHE A 475 23.22 4.24 1.77
C PHE A 475 24.66 3.93 1.31
N ARG A 476 25.57 3.57 2.23
CA ARG A 476 26.99 3.31 1.91
C ARG A 476 27.23 2.06 1.08
N THR A 477 26.39 1.05 1.27
CA THR A 477 26.60 -0.28 0.71
C THR A 477 25.90 -0.46 -0.64
N ASN A 478 25.14 0.54 -1.12
CA ASN A 478 24.24 0.41 -2.26
C ASN A 478 23.39 -0.88 -2.18
N LEU A 479 23.00 -1.29 -0.96
CA LEU A 479 22.29 -2.56 -0.72
C LEU A 479 20.82 -2.52 -1.13
N LEU A 480 20.43 -1.57 -1.99
CA LEU A 480 19.08 -1.38 -2.50
C LEU A 480 19.09 -1.21 -4.03
#